data_AF-A0A7K3KPS3-F1
#
_entry.id   AF-A0A7K3KPS3-F1
#
_cell.length_a   1.000
_cell.length_b   1.000
_cell.length_c   1.000
_cell.angle_alpha   90.00
_cell.angle_beta   90.00
_cell.angle_gamma   90.00
#
_symmetry.space_group_name_H-M   'P 1'
#
loop_
_entity.id
_entity.type
_entity.pdbx_description
1 polymer ?
#
loop_
_entity_poly.entity_id
_entity_poly.type
_entity_poly.pdbx_seq_one_letter_code
_entity_poly.pdbx_strand_id
1 'polypeptide(L)'
;FTVTYDKVKKGRSIDSIVFHITKKRRADDNSYKLEDKVYQKSKVQKEQKENLLYAEAMQSKYTKLLLEHFLLSPYEMTNPATMAGLQRNVYPKYDELKEIWGLDGVKKHLSYVRDKKEPYSKGNIAKYLKKAIEQYLPTVKRRGL
;
A
#
# COMPACT_ATOMS: atom_id res chain seq x y z
N PHE A 1 -4.55 31.55 -4.94
CA PHE A 1 -4.78 32.99 -4.69
C PHE A 1 -5.10 33.67 -6.01
N THR A 2 -5.92 34.71 -5.98
CA THR A 2 -6.14 35.64 -7.09
C THR A 2 -5.45 36.93 -6.68
N VAL A 3 -4.60 37.46 -7.55
CA VAL A 3 -3.81 38.67 -7.26
C VAL A 3 -4.20 39.73 -8.27
N THR A 4 -4.64 40.88 -7.79
CA THR A 4 -4.83 42.09 -8.57
C THR A 4 -3.95 43.20 -8.01
N TYR A 5 -3.73 44.26 -8.77
CA TYR A 5 -2.91 45.37 -8.30
C TYR A 5 -3.43 46.71 -8.83
N ASP A 6 -3.19 47.76 -8.05
CA ASP A 6 -3.43 49.15 -8.43
C ASP A 6 -2.12 49.93 -8.48
N LYS A 7 -1.98 50.79 -9.49
CA LYS A 7 -0.83 51.70 -9.64
C LYS A 7 -1.18 53.07 -9.09
N VAL A 8 -0.48 53.52 -8.06
CA VAL A 8 -0.61 54.87 -7.52
C VAL A 8 0.41 55.76 -8.22
N LYS A 9 -0.06 56.78 -8.92
CA LYS A 9 0.79 57.72 -9.66
C LYS A 9 1.06 58.98 -8.86
N LYS A 10 2.27 59.51 -8.99
CA LYS A 10 2.63 60.86 -8.56
C LYS A 10 3.12 61.61 -9.78
N GLY A 11 2.23 62.41 -10.36
CA GLY A 11 2.45 63.03 -11.67
C GLY A 11 2.48 62.00 -12.80
N ARG A 12 3.51 62.07 -13.66
CA ARG A 12 3.67 61.14 -14.81
C ARG A 12 4.29 59.80 -14.43
N SER A 13 4.85 59.68 -13.23
CA SER A 13 5.53 58.47 -12.76
C SER A 13 4.64 57.66 -11.82
N ILE A 14 4.80 56.34 -11.82
CA ILE A 14 4.19 55.46 -10.82
C ILE A 14 5.03 55.55 -9.55
N ASP A 15 4.39 55.93 -8.45
CA ASP A 15 5.03 56.13 -7.14
C ASP A 15 5.01 54.85 -6.32
N SER A 16 3.88 54.13 -6.33
CA SER A 16 3.75 52.83 -5.65
C SER A 16 2.74 51.91 -6.34
N ILE A 17 2.83 50.62 -6.05
CA ILE A 17 1.88 49.60 -6.52
C ILE A 17 1.32 48.88 -5.29
N VAL A 18 -0.01 48.84 -5.18
CA VAL A 18 -0.71 48.15 -4.10
C VAL A 18 -1.27 46.84 -4.64
N PHE A 19 -0.91 45.72 -4.00
CA PHE A 19 -1.38 44.40 -4.38
C PHE A 19 -2.59 43.99 -3.53
N HIS A 20 -3.65 43.55 -4.19
CA HIS A 20 -4.80 42.90 -3.56
C HIS A 20 -4.70 41.40 -3.78
N ILE A 21 -4.35 40.69 -2.72
CA ILE A 21 -4.18 39.24 -2.75
C ILE A 21 -5.39 38.62 -2.05
N THR A 22 -6.24 37.93 -2.81
CA THR A 22 -7.37 37.17 -2.27
C THR A 22 -7.08 35.67 -2.33
N LYS A 23 -7.39 34.96 -1.24
CA LYS A 23 -7.27 33.49 -1.22
C LYS A 23 -8.39 32.91 -2.08
N LYS A 24 -8.04 32.14 -3.12
CA LYS A 24 -9.04 31.39 -3.89
C LYS A 24 -9.69 30.39 -2.94
N ARG A 25 -11.03 30.32 -2.92
CA ARG A 25 -11.75 29.27 -2.20
C ARG A 25 -11.31 27.93 -2.80
N ARG A 26 -10.51 27.16 -2.07
CA ARG A 26 -10.40 25.72 -2.31
C ARG A 26 -11.59 25.10 -1.58
N ALA A 27 -12.15 24.02 -2.12
CA ALA A 27 -13.11 23.23 -1.38
C ALA A 27 -12.37 22.63 -0.17
N ASP A 28 -12.37 23.33 0.96
CA ASP A 28 -11.75 22.89 2.21
C ASP A 28 -12.71 22.02 3.04
N ASP A 29 -13.76 21.46 2.43
CA ASP A 29 -14.79 20.79 3.19
C ASP A 29 -15.14 19.42 2.62
N ASN A 30 -14.54 18.39 3.22
CA ASN A 30 -15.00 17.01 3.08
C ASN A 30 -16.27 16.74 3.94
N SER A 31 -16.92 17.75 4.55
CA SER A 31 -18.14 17.58 5.36
C SER A 31 -19.24 16.80 4.65
N TYR A 32 -19.36 16.91 3.32
CA TYR A 32 -20.32 16.12 2.55
C TYR A 32 -20.12 14.60 2.67
N LYS A 33 -18.93 14.13 3.08
CA LYS A 33 -18.64 12.71 3.35
C LYS A 33 -18.97 12.29 4.79
N LEU A 34 -19.21 13.23 5.70
CA LEU A 34 -19.47 12.92 7.11
C LEU A 34 -20.91 12.41 7.33
N GLU A 35 -21.90 12.96 6.62
CA GLU A 35 -23.32 12.56 6.75
C GLU A 35 -23.81 11.57 5.69
N ASP A 36 -22.97 11.23 4.72
CA ASP A 36 -23.34 10.29 3.66
C ASP A 36 -23.34 8.84 4.19
N LYS A 37 -24.55 8.34 4.50
CA LYS A 37 -24.79 6.95 4.96
C LYS A 37 -24.19 5.91 4.01
N VAL A 38 -24.05 6.22 2.72
CA VAL A 38 -23.43 5.31 1.73
C VAL A 38 -21.91 5.25 1.96
N TYR A 39 -21.26 6.39 2.19
CA TYR A 39 -19.84 6.44 2.49
C TYR A 39 -19.50 5.70 3.79
N GLN A 40 -20.27 5.94 4.85
CA GLN A 40 -20.07 5.23 6.13
C GLN A 40 -20.27 3.72 6.00
N LYS A 41 -21.33 3.27 5.30
CA LYS A 41 -21.54 1.84 5.01
C LYS A 41 -20.38 1.25 4.21
N SER A 42 -19.87 1.97 3.20
CA SER A 42 -18.73 1.50 2.39
C SER A 42 -17.44 1.37 3.20
N LYS A 43 -17.22 2.28 4.15
CA LYS A 43 -16.10 2.22 5.10
C LYS A 43 -16.20 1.00 6.00
N VAL A 44 -17.35 0.79 6.63
CA VAL A 44 -17.59 -0.36 7.52
C VAL A 44 -17.44 -1.67 6.76
N GLN A 45 -17.99 -1.78 5.55
CA GLN A 45 -17.83 -2.98 4.72
C GLN A 45 -16.37 -3.26 4.37
N LYS A 46 -15.60 -2.21 4.07
CA LYS A 46 -14.18 -2.34 3.77
C LYS A 46 -13.39 -2.83 5.00
N GLU A 47 -13.64 -2.26 6.17
CA GLU A 47 -13.01 -2.66 7.43
C GLU A 47 -13.39 -4.10 7.81
N GLN A 48 -14.67 -4.47 7.68
CA GLN A 48 -15.12 -5.86 7.88
C GLN A 48 -14.38 -6.82 6.95
N LYS A 49 -14.24 -6.46 5.67
CA LYS A 49 -13.51 -7.28 4.70
C LYS A 49 -12.02 -7.39 5.05
N GLU A 50 -11.39 -6.30 5.47
CA GLU A 50 -9.99 -6.31 5.91
C GLU A 50 -9.79 -7.19 7.15
N ASN A 51 -10.73 -7.16 8.11
CA ASN A 51 -10.70 -8.02 9.29
C ASN A 51 -10.90 -9.51 8.95
N LEU A 52 -11.76 -9.82 7.98
CA LEU A 52 -11.91 -11.20 7.48
C LEU A 52 -10.61 -11.71 6.84
N LEU A 53 -10.01 -10.90 5.96
CA LEU A 53 -8.73 -11.23 5.33
C LEU A 53 -7.60 -11.37 6.36
N TYR A 54 -7.62 -10.56 7.42
CA TYR A 54 -6.69 -10.69 8.53
C TYR A 54 -6.82 -12.04 9.23
N ALA A 55 -8.04 -12.44 9.60
CA ALA A 55 -8.30 -13.70 10.28
C ALA A 55 -7.87 -14.90 9.40
N GLU A 56 -8.16 -14.84 8.11
CA GLU A 56 -7.76 -15.85 7.14
C GLU A 56 -6.22 -15.91 7.01
N ALA A 57 -5.55 -14.74 6.96
CA ALA A 57 -4.10 -14.68 6.95
C ALA A 57 -3.50 -15.34 8.18
N MET A 58 -4.05 -15.11 9.37
CA MET A 58 -3.54 -15.69 10.61
C MET A 58 -3.61 -17.22 10.63
N GLN A 59 -4.63 -17.79 10.00
CA GLN A 59 -4.81 -19.24 9.90
C GLN A 59 -4.02 -19.87 8.74
N SER A 60 -3.47 -19.05 7.84
CA SER A 60 -2.75 -19.52 6.66
C SER A 60 -1.42 -20.19 7.01
N LYS A 61 -1.16 -21.33 6.36
CA LYS A 61 0.12 -22.04 6.41
C LYS A 61 1.28 -21.18 5.91
N TYR A 62 1.03 -20.25 4.99
CA TYR A 62 2.06 -19.36 4.46
C TYR A 62 2.53 -18.34 5.50
N THR A 63 1.66 -17.87 6.39
CA THR A 63 2.07 -17.00 7.50
C THR A 63 3.07 -17.70 8.42
N LYS A 64 2.82 -18.98 8.71
CA LYS A 64 3.76 -19.82 9.47
C LYS A 64 5.10 -19.96 8.77
N LEU A 65 5.11 -20.22 7.46
CA LEU A 65 6.35 -20.28 6.67
C LEU A 65 7.10 -18.93 6.68
N LEU A 66 6.39 -17.80 6.58
CA LEU A 66 7.03 -16.49 6.63
C LEU A 66 7.71 -16.21 7.97
N LEU A 67 7.14 -16.71 9.08
CA LEU A 67 7.76 -16.65 10.40
C LEU A 67 9.01 -17.55 10.48
N GLU A 68 8.92 -18.78 9.99
CA GLU A 68 10.04 -19.74 9.96
C GLU A 68 11.24 -19.21 9.16
N HIS A 69 10.98 -18.49 8.06
CA HIS A 69 12.01 -17.86 7.24
C HIS A 69 12.40 -16.44 7.72
N PHE A 70 11.90 -15.98 8.88
CA PHE A 70 12.17 -14.64 9.45
C PHE A 70 11.86 -13.48 8.48
N LEU A 71 10.91 -13.69 7.58
CA LEU A 71 10.45 -12.67 6.64
C LEU A 71 9.32 -11.81 7.21
N LEU A 72 8.59 -12.34 8.19
CA LEU A 72 7.53 -11.66 8.93
C LEU A 72 7.88 -11.63 10.41
N SER A 73 7.75 -10.47 11.05
CA SER A 73 7.91 -10.33 12.50
C SER A 73 6.56 -10.48 13.22
N PRO A 74 6.53 -11.01 14.46
CA PRO A 74 5.33 -10.99 15.31
C PRO A 74 4.73 -9.59 15.48
N TYR A 75 5.56 -8.54 15.44
CA TYR A 75 5.07 -7.16 15.51
C TYR A 75 4.28 -6.77 14.26
N GLU A 76 4.72 -7.18 13.07
CA GLU A 76 4.06 -6.88 11.80
C GLU A 76 2.72 -7.62 11.66
N MET A 77 2.58 -8.76 12.33
CA MET A 77 1.33 -9.52 12.42
C MET A 77 0.22 -8.75 13.14
N THR A 78 0.55 -7.84 14.07
CA THR A 78 -0.46 -7.06 14.78
C THR A 78 -1.15 -6.02 13.88
N ASN A 79 -0.58 -5.72 12.70
CA ASN A 79 -1.12 -4.74 11.77
C ASN A 79 -2.11 -5.38 10.78
N PRO A 80 -3.42 -5.05 10.85
CA PRO A 80 -4.43 -5.65 9.99
C PRO A 80 -4.18 -5.43 8.50
N ALA A 81 -3.72 -4.25 8.13
CA ALA A 81 -3.47 -3.88 6.74
C ALA A 81 -2.32 -4.69 6.12
N THR A 82 -1.29 -5.00 6.91
CA THR A 82 -0.16 -5.83 6.45
C THR A 82 -0.63 -7.24 6.14
N MET A 83 -1.34 -7.86 7.08
CA MET A 83 -1.82 -9.24 6.96
C MET A 83 -2.90 -9.39 5.90
N ALA A 84 -3.86 -8.48 5.83
CA ALA A 84 -4.85 -8.44 4.74
C ALA A 84 -4.15 -8.23 3.38
N GLY A 85 -3.07 -7.45 3.35
CA GLY A 85 -2.22 -7.26 2.18
C GLY A 85 -1.53 -8.54 1.72
N LEU A 86 -1.03 -9.35 2.67
CA LEU A 86 -0.44 -10.67 2.40
C LEU A 86 -1.48 -11.65 1.85
N GLN A 87 -2.63 -11.77 2.52
CA GLN A 87 -3.74 -12.64 2.10
C GLN A 87 -4.20 -12.30 0.69
N ARG A 88 -4.37 -11.00 0.39
CA ARG A 88 -4.92 -10.57 -0.90
C ARG A 88 -3.95 -10.71 -2.07
N ASN A 89 -2.67 -10.39 -1.86
CA ASN A 89 -1.74 -10.19 -2.98
C ASN A 89 -0.64 -11.23 -3.07
N VAL A 90 -0.26 -11.86 -1.96
CA VAL A 90 0.92 -12.73 -1.88
C VAL A 90 0.50 -14.19 -1.84
N TYR A 91 -0.45 -14.55 -0.96
CA TYR A 91 -0.81 -15.96 -0.76
C TYR A 91 -1.41 -16.63 -1.99
N PRO A 92 -2.30 -16.00 -2.78
CA PRO A 92 -2.77 -16.57 -4.03
C PRO A 92 -1.63 -16.87 -5.02
N LYS A 93 -0.56 -16.07 -5.01
CA LYS A 93 0.62 -16.30 -5.86
C LYS A 93 1.52 -17.41 -5.32
N TYR A 94 1.54 -17.63 -4.01
CA TYR A 94 2.18 -18.79 -3.42
C TYR A 94 1.39 -20.06 -3.68
N ASP A 95 0.05 -19.99 -3.73
CA ASP A 95 -0.76 -21.09 -4.23
C ASP A 95 -0.40 -21.41 -5.68
N GLU A 96 -0.33 -20.42 -6.57
CA GLU A 96 0.16 -20.64 -7.95
C GLU A 96 1.54 -21.29 -8.01
N LEU A 97 2.49 -20.81 -7.20
CA LEU A 97 3.85 -21.38 -7.17
C LEU A 97 3.84 -22.82 -6.63
N LYS A 98 3.01 -23.08 -5.62
CA LYS A 98 2.83 -24.39 -5.01
C LYS A 98 2.20 -25.38 -5.99
N GLU A 99 1.26 -24.96 -6.82
CA GLU A 99 0.68 -25.83 -7.86
C GLU A 99 1.73 -26.24 -8.91
N ILE A 100 2.73 -25.39 -9.18
CA ILE A 100 3.77 -25.68 -10.17
C ILE A 100 4.88 -26.57 -9.59
N TRP A 101 5.44 -26.19 -8.43
CA TRP A 101 6.67 -26.81 -7.86
C TRP A 101 6.47 -27.39 -6.46
N GLY A 102 5.23 -27.53 -6.01
CA GLY A 102 4.93 -27.96 -4.67
C GLY A 102 5.35 -26.93 -3.60
N LEU A 103 5.22 -27.34 -2.36
CA LEU A 103 5.49 -26.48 -1.21
C LEU A 103 7.00 -26.18 -1.05
N ASP A 104 7.87 -27.05 -1.57
CA ASP A 104 9.32 -26.85 -1.58
C ASP A 104 9.73 -25.72 -2.52
N GLY A 105 9.02 -25.52 -3.64
CA GLY A 105 9.21 -24.36 -4.51
C GLY A 105 8.98 -23.03 -3.78
N VAL A 106 7.95 -22.98 -2.94
CA VAL A 106 7.65 -21.81 -2.10
C VAL A 106 8.75 -21.58 -1.07
N LYS A 107 9.16 -22.62 -0.33
CA LYS A 107 10.26 -22.52 0.66
C LYS A 107 11.56 -22.03 0.03
N LYS A 108 11.93 -22.57 -1.15
CA LYS A 108 13.13 -22.16 -1.87
C LYS A 108 13.08 -20.68 -2.28
N HIS A 109 11.91 -20.20 -2.71
CA HIS A 109 11.70 -18.78 -3.00
C HIS A 109 11.85 -17.93 -1.73
N LEU A 110 11.23 -18.33 -0.62
CA LEU A 110 11.31 -17.59 0.65
C LEU A 110 12.76 -17.49 1.17
N SER A 111 13.52 -18.58 1.13
CA SER A 111 14.96 -18.54 1.48
C SER A 111 15.73 -17.57 0.60
N TYR A 112 15.53 -17.63 -0.73
CA TYR A 112 16.20 -16.70 -1.65
C TYR A 112 15.84 -15.24 -1.36
N VAL A 113 14.56 -14.97 -1.09
CA VAL A 113 14.09 -13.62 -0.74
C VAL A 113 14.71 -13.15 0.58
N ARG A 114 14.84 -14.01 1.58
CA ARG A 114 15.52 -13.68 2.85
C ARG A 114 16.98 -13.31 2.60
N ASP A 115 17.70 -14.10 1.81
CA ASP A 115 19.13 -13.88 1.56
C ASP A 115 19.41 -12.62 0.73
N LYS A 116 18.47 -12.25 -0.15
CA LYS A 116 18.55 -11.05 -0.99
C LYS A 116 17.85 -9.84 -0.39
N LYS A 117 17.29 -9.94 0.83
CA LYS A 117 16.61 -8.84 1.49
C LYS A 117 17.63 -7.84 2.01
N GLU A 118 17.71 -6.67 1.37
CA GLU A 118 18.54 -5.57 1.84
C GLU A 118 17.95 -4.93 3.12
N PRO A 119 18.79 -4.44 4.06
CA PRO A 119 18.37 -3.88 5.34
C PRO A 119 17.50 -2.61 5.22
N TYR A 120 17.50 -1.92 4.08
CA TYR A 120 16.63 -0.78 3.78
C TYR A 120 15.21 -1.19 3.33
N SER A 121 14.95 -2.49 3.13
CA SER A 121 13.63 -3.03 2.77
C SER A 121 12.64 -3.08 3.94
N LYS A 122 12.83 -2.27 5.00
CA LYS A 122 11.95 -2.14 6.19
C LYS A 122 10.56 -1.54 5.88
N GLY A 123 10.23 -1.32 4.60
CA GLY A 123 8.88 -0.94 4.18
C GLY A 123 7.93 -2.14 4.15
N ASN A 124 6.63 -1.85 4.07
CA ASN A 124 5.51 -2.81 4.02
C ASN A 124 5.89 -4.17 3.38
N ILE A 125 6.08 -5.19 4.22
CA ILE A 125 6.54 -6.53 3.83
C ILE A 125 5.67 -7.17 2.75
N ALA A 126 4.36 -6.94 2.80
CA ALA A 126 3.42 -7.49 1.82
C ALA A 126 3.72 -6.96 0.40
N LYS A 127 4.11 -5.68 0.29
CA LYS A 127 4.49 -5.08 -1.01
C LYS A 127 5.79 -5.67 -1.54
N TYR A 128 6.76 -5.90 -0.66
CA TYR A 128 8.04 -6.48 -1.03
C TYR A 128 7.89 -7.93 -1.51
N LEU A 129 7.20 -8.76 -0.72
CA LEU A 129 6.95 -10.17 -1.07
C LEU A 129 6.14 -10.29 -2.36
N LYS A 130 5.11 -9.44 -2.55
CA LYS A 130 4.35 -9.38 -3.80
C LYS A 130 5.27 -9.17 -5.00
N LYS A 131 6.17 -8.18 -4.93
CA LYS A 131 7.09 -7.87 -6.03
C LYS A 131 8.05 -9.03 -6.30
N ALA A 132 8.56 -9.65 -5.25
CA ALA A 132 9.47 -10.79 -5.35
C ALA A 132 8.82 -11.98 -6.07
N ILE A 133 7.61 -12.38 -5.66
CA ILE A 133 6.93 -13.52 -6.26
C ILE A 133 6.45 -13.23 -7.69
N GLU A 134 6.04 -11.98 -7.98
CA GLU A 134 5.64 -11.55 -9.33
C GLU A 134 6.80 -11.64 -10.34
N GLN A 135 8.02 -11.35 -9.90
CA GLN A 135 9.22 -11.51 -10.73
C GLN A 135 9.65 -12.97 -10.86
N TYR A 136 9.39 -13.78 -9.83
CA TYR A 136 9.80 -15.19 -9.78
C TYR A 136 8.89 -16.11 -10.59
N LEU A 137 7.56 -15.94 -10.50
CA LEU A 137 6.57 -16.79 -11.18
C LEU A 137 6.81 -16.96 -12.69
N PRO A 138 7.07 -15.92 -13.49
CA PRO A 138 7.37 -16.06 -14.92
C PRO A 138 8.65 -16.86 -15.19
N THR A 139 9.62 -16.79 -14.27
CA THR A 139 10.89 -17.52 -14.40
C THR A 139 10.70 -19.00 -14.12
N VAL A 140 9.85 -19.34 -13.14
CA VAL A 140 9.46 -20.72 -12.85
C VAL A 140 8.63 -21.30 -13.99
N LYS A 141 7.60 -20.57 -14.45
CA LYS A 141 6.73 -20.99 -15.57
C LYS A 141 7.51 -21.23 -16.87
N ARG A 142 8.50 -20.39 -17.19
CA ARG A 142 9.38 -20.57 -18.36
C ARG A 142 10.33 -21.76 -18.25
N ARG A 143 10.72 -22.13 -17.03
CA ARG A 143 11.63 -23.26 -16.81
C ARG A 143 10.96 -24.62 -16.98
N GLY A 144 9.62 -24.68 -17.06
CA GLY A 144 8.86 -25.80 -17.61
C GLY A 144 9.42 -27.19 -17.27
N LEU A 145 9.66 -27.43 -15.99
CA LEU A 145 9.85 -28.77 -15.40
C LEU A 145 8.66 -29.02 -14.51
#